data_AF-A0A2N6NVL6-F1
#
_entry.id   AF-A0A2N6NVL6-F1
#
_cell.length_a   1.000
_cell.length_b   1.000
_cell.length_c   1.000
_cell.angle_alpha   90.00
_cell.angle_beta   90.00
_cell.angle_gamma   90.00
#
_symmetry.space_group_name_H-M   'P 1'
#
loop_
_entity.id
_entity.type
_entity.pdbx_description
1 polymer ?
#
loop_
_entity_poly.entity_id
_entity_poly.type
_entity_poly.pdbx_seq_one_letter_code
_entity_poly.pdbx_strand_id
1 'polypeptide(L)'
;MALLRVRCALAVTAIIVAQAQEVIASSDQKPFGKVNDIPRLPLNQDFTRYVQESLDLWHVPGMSVGVVDGDNAYVEGYGYAVIPEVPATADTLWYGASTTKSQVAALLSHLIHSGNHSASFPLGWETPVSSIIRDDFVMQDEWATAHVTLNDMVSHRSGLGRHDFGLLRVRDGKQLLPRDVTRNLRNLAMTAEPRVQWSYSNYMYTALGHVLETVTGQWLGHALRDILWAPLGMNSTYFDLVDALQAPQRLAAGYVWDEATGNYTSVDYMNVTAFSAAGAVISNAKDYVKWLRCLLYNTVPLSEETHRDMQKPRIVLDENGGMTGDKMATTLYGLGCLRTTIHGKTVFFHPGGMHAYGTHLVWLPEIKFGVATFGNTAMTSNWQQLDVIYHLIEDKLGIATDERINIREIDEVMTRDKAINTLFPDRPDPPLPSTFNTDQLVGSYYNEGWGGVTFTTANDGHDSGKTILIGPRPHATLRHTFVLEHISGNYWLMKAVTEGGSPYTSRFFAARFVAGVNGKPMAMELNTAQGSDNPGDGIVVFTRTG
;
A
#
# COMPACT_ATOMS: atom_id res chain seq x y z
N MET A 1 0.01 -20.32 -68.94
CA MET A 1 -0.50 -21.52 -69.64
C MET A 1 -0.21 -22.72 -68.77
N ALA A 2 -1.15 -23.64 -68.69
CA ALA A 2 -1.37 -24.57 -67.60
C ALA A 2 -0.50 -25.85 -67.60
N LEU A 3 -0.68 -26.61 -66.50
CA LEU A 3 -0.61 -28.08 -66.36
C LEU A 3 0.78 -28.72 -66.20
N LEU A 4 1.11 -29.43 -65.10
CA LEU A 4 0.54 -30.65 -64.49
C LEU A 4 1.11 -31.95 -65.10
N ARG A 5 1.77 -32.77 -64.25
CA ARG A 5 1.81 -34.26 -64.19
C ARG A 5 2.75 -34.65 -63.03
N VAL A 6 2.34 -35.20 -61.86
CA VAL A 6 1.55 -36.39 -61.48
C VAL A 6 2.37 -37.70 -61.37
N ARG A 7 2.52 -38.15 -60.10
CA ARG A 7 2.52 -39.55 -59.54
C ARG A 7 3.82 -40.38 -59.58
N CYS A 8 4.16 -41.29 -58.64
CA CYS A 8 3.51 -42.12 -57.58
C CYS A 8 4.60 -42.42 -56.49
N ALA A 9 4.40 -42.53 -55.17
CA ALA A 9 3.54 -43.37 -54.29
C ALA A 9 4.20 -44.69 -53.77
N LEU A 10 3.86 -45.03 -52.50
CA LEU A 10 4.12 -46.22 -51.63
C LEU A 10 5.29 -46.13 -50.63
N ALA A 11 5.19 -46.44 -49.33
CA ALA A 11 4.12 -46.98 -48.44
C ALA A 11 4.47 -46.61 -46.96
N VAL A 12 3.56 -46.03 -46.14
CA VAL A 12 2.61 -46.61 -45.13
C VAL A 12 3.20 -47.40 -43.96
N THR A 13 3.15 -46.84 -42.74
CA THR A 13 2.60 -47.40 -41.46
C THR A 13 2.62 -46.29 -40.38
N ALA A 14 1.51 -45.63 -40.05
CA ALA A 14 0.50 -45.93 -39.02
C ALA A 14 0.93 -45.70 -37.54
N ILE A 15 0.50 -44.55 -37.00
CA ILE A 15 -0.13 -44.27 -35.68
C ILE A 15 0.51 -44.87 -34.41
N ILE A 16 1.00 -44.00 -33.51
CA ILE A 16 0.53 -43.89 -32.10
C ILE A 16 0.57 -42.41 -31.69
N VAL A 17 -0.61 -41.89 -31.34
CA VAL A 17 -0.82 -40.66 -30.56
C VAL A 17 -0.56 -41.00 -29.09
N ALA A 18 0.32 -40.26 -28.41
CA ALA A 18 0.45 -40.32 -26.96
C ALA A 18 0.86 -38.94 -26.39
N GLN A 19 -0.17 -38.19 -26.02
CA GLN A 19 -0.29 -37.36 -24.81
C GLN A 19 0.94 -36.55 -24.36
N ALA A 20 0.96 -35.27 -24.75
CA ALA A 20 1.42 -34.23 -23.83
C ALA A 20 0.27 -33.99 -22.84
N GLN A 21 0.36 -34.59 -21.65
CA GLN A 21 -0.52 -34.22 -20.54
C GLN A 21 -0.10 -32.84 -20.03
N GLU A 22 -1.06 -31.92 -20.10
CA GLU A 22 -1.13 -30.72 -19.29
C GLU A 22 -0.75 -31.04 -17.84
N VAL A 23 0.26 -30.35 -17.31
CA VAL A 23 0.33 -30.13 -15.86
C VAL A 23 -0.52 -28.90 -15.56
N ILE A 24 -1.83 -29.02 -15.78
CA ILE A 24 -2.80 -28.30 -14.97
C ILE A 24 -2.93 -29.19 -13.74
N ALA A 25 -2.20 -28.85 -12.69
CA ALA A 25 -2.52 -29.38 -11.38
C ALA A 25 -3.86 -28.77 -10.98
N SER A 26 -4.97 -29.40 -11.38
CA SER A 26 -6.29 -29.08 -10.86
C SER A 26 -6.27 -29.42 -9.37
N SER A 27 -6.09 -28.38 -8.55
CA SER A 27 -6.55 -28.42 -7.18
C SER A 27 -8.06 -28.63 -7.25
N ASP A 28 -8.53 -29.85 -6.99
CA ASP A 28 -9.97 -30.12 -6.86
C ASP A 28 -10.49 -29.28 -5.68
N GLN A 29 -11.05 -28.11 -5.98
CA GLN A 29 -11.68 -27.24 -5.01
C GLN A 29 -12.87 -27.98 -4.39
N LYS A 30 -12.81 -28.22 -3.08
CA LYS A 30 -13.94 -28.77 -2.31
C LYS A 30 -14.50 -27.67 -1.40
N PRO A 31 -15.81 -27.36 -1.48
CA PRO A 31 -16.43 -26.44 -0.54
C PRO A 31 -16.31 -27.01 0.88
N PHE A 32 -15.90 -26.16 1.83
CA PHE A 32 -16.03 -26.47 3.26
C PHE A 32 -17.49 -26.25 3.69
N GLY A 33 -18.34 -27.27 3.50
CA GLY A 33 -19.75 -27.25 3.92
C GLY A 33 -20.67 -28.03 2.98
N LYS A 34 -21.75 -28.64 3.52
CA LYS A 34 -22.83 -29.25 2.73
C LYS A 34 -23.97 -28.24 2.57
N VAL A 35 -24.47 -28.02 1.35
CA VAL A 35 -25.91 -28.03 0.95
C VAL A 35 -26.03 -27.88 -0.58
N ASN A 36 -27.07 -28.54 -1.12
CA ASN A 36 -27.46 -28.71 -2.52
C ASN A 36 -28.22 -27.49 -3.11
N ASP A 37 -27.48 -26.51 -3.60
CA ASP A 37 -27.84 -25.68 -4.76
C ASP A 37 -26.49 -25.47 -5.45
N ILE A 38 -26.29 -25.85 -6.72
CA ILE A 38 -24.95 -25.73 -7.34
C ILE A 38 -24.64 -24.22 -7.42
N PRO A 39 -23.80 -23.66 -6.51
CA PRO A 39 -23.51 -22.25 -6.55
C PRO A 39 -22.63 -22.03 -7.76
N ARG A 40 -22.85 -20.94 -8.50
CA ARG A 40 -21.87 -20.52 -9.52
C ARG A 40 -20.54 -20.31 -8.79
N LEU A 41 -19.56 -21.17 -9.05
CA LEU A 41 -18.25 -21.11 -8.40
C LEU A 41 -17.57 -19.81 -8.83
N PRO A 42 -17.21 -18.90 -7.91
CA PRO A 42 -16.63 -17.61 -8.27
C PRO A 42 -15.25 -17.77 -8.93
N LEU A 43 -14.49 -18.79 -8.52
CA LEU A 43 -13.16 -19.10 -9.04
C LEU A 43 -13.22 -20.29 -10.03
N ASN A 44 -13.96 -20.13 -11.13
CA ASN A 44 -14.11 -21.15 -12.19
C ASN A 44 -13.10 -20.96 -13.34
N GLN A 45 -13.13 -21.82 -14.35
CA GLN A 45 -12.18 -21.76 -15.48
C GLN A 45 -12.25 -20.47 -16.32
N ASP A 46 -13.44 -19.88 -16.48
CA ASP A 46 -13.58 -18.60 -17.18
C ASP A 46 -12.93 -17.48 -16.36
N PHE A 47 -13.10 -17.52 -15.04
CA PHE A 47 -12.41 -16.62 -14.12
C PHE A 47 -10.88 -16.82 -14.16
N THR A 48 -10.39 -18.07 -14.20
CA THR A 48 -8.96 -18.35 -14.35
C THR A 48 -8.38 -17.68 -15.59
N ARG A 49 -9.09 -17.75 -16.72
CA ARG A 49 -8.67 -17.09 -17.97
C ARG A 49 -8.67 -15.57 -17.83
N TYR A 50 -9.72 -15.01 -17.23
CA TYR A 50 -9.80 -13.57 -16.96
C TYR A 50 -8.64 -13.08 -16.09
N VAL A 51 -8.30 -13.83 -15.04
CA VAL A 51 -7.16 -13.50 -14.17
C VAL A 51 -5.85 -13.55 -14.95
N GLN A 52 -5.63 -14.57 -15.80
CA GLN A 52 -4.41 -14.64 -16.59
C GLN A 52 -4.26 -13.44 -17.54
N GLU A 53 -5.34 -13.07 -18.25
CA GLU A 53 -5.36 -11.87 -19.10
C GLU A 53 -5.08 -10.59 -18.30
N SER A 54 -5.60 -10.50 -17.07
CA SER A 54 -5.37 -9.38 -16.17
C SER A 54 -3.90 -9.33 -15.70
N LEU A 55 -3.31 -10.47 -15.30
CA LEU A 55 -1.90 -10.56 -14.92
C LEU A 55 -0.98 -10.12 -16.06
N ASP A 56 -1.27 -10.57 -17.29
CA ASP A 56 -0.50 -10.21 -18.48
C ASP A 56 -0.63 -8.72 -18.82
N LEU A 57 -1.84 -8.17 -18.78
CA LEU A 57 -2.12 -6.76 -19.05
C LEU A 57 -1.39 -5.82 -18.08
N TRP A 58 -1.37 -6.16 -16.80
CA TRP A 58 -0.80 -5.31 -15.75
C TRP A 58 0.65 -5.67 -15.41
N HIS A 59 1.26 -6.62 -16.14
CA HIS A 59 2.61 -7.11 -15.88
C HIS A 59 2.81 -7.52 -14.41
N VAL A 60 1.93 -8.38 -13.90
CA VAL A 60 2.00 -8.92 -12.53
C VAL A 60 2.37 -10.41 -12.59
N PRO A 61 3.50 -10.84 -12.00
CA PRO A 61 3.94 -12.23 -12.08
C PRO A 61 2.98 -13.25 -11.49
N GLY A 62 2.34 -12.92 -10.37
CA GLY A 62 1.38 -13.81 -9.74
C GLY A 62 0.54 -13.13 -8.68
N MET A 63 -0.53 -13.82 -8.31
CA MET A 63 -1.48 -13.36 -7.31
C MET A 63 -2.06 -14.53 -6.49
N SER A 64 -2.64 -14.20 -5.35
CA SER A 64 -3.56 -15.09 -4.63
C SER A 64 -4.88 -14.39 -4.41
N VAL A 65 -5.98 -15.13 -4.58
CA VAL A 65 -7.36 -14.65 -4.41
C VAL A 65 -8.05 -15.53 -3.38
N GLY A 66 -8.68 -14.90 -2.38
CA GLY A 66 -9.60 -15.52 -1.45
C GLY A 66 -10.97 -14.88 -1.56
N VAL A 67 -12.02 -15.68 -1.71
CA VAL A 67 -13.42 -15.22 -1.80
C VAL A 67 -14.23 -15.88 -0.69
N VAL A 68 -15.02 -15.09 0.03
CA VAL A 68 -16.11 -15.57 0.88
C VAL A 68 -17.41 -15.28 0.14
N ASP A 69 -18.21 -16.31 -0.12
CA ASP A 69 -19.53 -16.16 -0.73
C ASP A 69 -20.56 -16.97 0.08
N GLY A 70 -21.41 -16.27 0.82
CA GLY A 70 -22.32 -16.89 1.76
C GLY A 70 -21.53 -17.74 2.75
N ASP A 71 -21.95 -18.98 2.96
CA ASP A 71 -21.28 -19.88 3.89
C ASP A 71 -19.99 -20.50 3.33
N ASN A 72 -19.69 -20.31 2.04
CA ASN A 72 -18.54 -20.91 1.39
C ASN A 72 -17.33 -19.96 1.37
N ALA A 73 -16.14 -20.55 1.27
CA ALA A 73 -14.91 -19.84 1.00
C ALA A 73 -14.10 -20.56 -0.08
N TYR A 74 -13.49 -19.79 -0.98
CA TYR A 74 -12.71 -20.25 -2.13
C TYR A 74 -11.37 -19.55 -2.10
N VAL A 75 -10.28 -20.27 -2.35
CA VAL A 75 -8.93 -19.69 -2.31
C VAL A 75 -8.09 -20.33 -3.41
N GLU A 76 -7.44 -19.50 -4.22
CA GLU A 76 -6.61 -19.96 -5.33
C GLU A 76 -5.42 -19.02 -5.56
N GLY A 77 -4.36 -19.55 -6.17
CA GLY A 77 -3.21 -18.79 -6.64
C GLY A 77 -3.08 -18.88 -8.16
N TYR A 78 -2.65 -17.79 -8.78
CA TYR A 78 -2.48 -17.69 -10.24
C TYR A 78 -1.10 -17.11 -10.54
N GLY A 79 -0.44 -17.59 -11.61
CA GLY A 79 0.92 -17.18 -11.95
C GLY A 79 1.96 -17.65 -10.92
N TYR A 80 2.95 -16.81 -10.63
CA TYR A 80 4.15 -17.16 -9.88
C TYR A 80 4.33 -16.34 -8.59
N ALA A 81 4.57 -17.06 -7.49
CA ALA A 81 5.10 -16.46 -6.26
C ALA A 81 6.58 -16.08 -6.41
N VAL A 82 7.33 -16.88 -7.18
CA VAL A 82 8.72 -16.61 -7.58
C VAL A 82 8.90 -17.07 -9.02
N ILE A 83 9.21 -16.14 -9.93
CA ILE A 83 9.49 -16.43 -11.34
C ILE A 83 10.76 -17.29 -11.48
N PRO A 84 10.82 -18.24 -12.43
CA PRO A 84 9.74 -18.68 -13.32
C PRO A 84 9.07 -19.99 -12.87
N GLU A 85 9.39 -20.51 -11.69
CA GLU A 85 9.12 -21.92 -11.36
C GLU A 85 8.22 -22.12 -10.14
N VAL A 86 8.11 -21.14 -9.24
CA VAL A 86 7.34 -21.31 -8.00
C VAL A 86 5.94 -20.73 -8.20
N PRO A 87 4.91 -21.58 -8.37
CA PRO A 87 3.55 -21.11 -8.57
C PRO A 87 3.04 -20.36 -7.33
N ALA A 88 2.20 -19.36 -7.55
CA ALA A 88 1.39 -18.79 -6.48
C ALA A 88 0.33 -19.81 -6.05
N THR A 89 0.07 -19.88 -4.74
CA THR A 89 -0.86 -20.85 -4.14
C THR A 89 -1.69 -20.20 -3.05
N ALA A 90 -2.74 -20.88 -2.59
CA ALA A 90 -3.54 -20.45 -1.45
C ALA A 90 -2.74 -20.23 -0.15
N ASP A 91 -1.62 -20.94 0.02
CA ASP A 91 -0.77 -20.88 1.21
C ASP A 91 0.43 -19.93 1.05
N THR A 92 0.66 -19.36 -0.14
CA THR A 92 1.75 -18.40 -0.39
C THR A 92 1.60 -17.20 0.55
N LEU A 93 2.69 -16.83 1.24
CA LEU A 93 2.74 -15.64 2.09
C LEU A 93 3.04 -14.40 1.26
N TRP A 94 2.41 -13.29 1.64
CA TRP A 94 2.51 -11.98 1.01
C TRP A 94 2.52 -10.90 2.08
N TYR A 95 3.12 -9.75 1.78
CA TYR A 95 2.92 -8.56 2.62
C TYR A 95 1.46 -8.10 2.52
N GLY A 96 0.73 -8.12 3.64
CA GLY A 96 -0.60 -7.53 3.75
C GLY A 96 -0.56 -6.01 3.62
N ALA A 97 0.56 -5.39 3.96
CA ALA A 97 0.74 -3.95 3.89
C ALA A 97 -0.35 -3.22 4.69
N SER A 98 -0.90 -2.13 4.16
CA SER A 98 -1.80 -1.27 4.92
C SER A 98 -3.13 -1.91 5.35
N THR A 99 -3.49 -3.10 4.86
CA THR A 99 -4.61 -3.87 5.43
C THR A 99 -4.38 -4.22 6.91
N THR A 100 -3.12 -4.22 7.37
CA THR A 100 -2.71 -4.31 8.79
C THR A 100 -3.51 -3.35 9.67
N LYS A 101 -3.80 -2.15 9.18
CA LYS A 101 -4.52 -1.10 9.92
C LYS A 101 -5.90 -1.54 10.39
N SER A 102 -6.62 -2.31 9.56
CA SER A 102 -7.94 -2.84 9.91
C SER A 102 -7.86 -3.80 11.11
N GLN A 103 -6.83 -4.64 11.17
CA GLN A 103 -6.62 -5.60 12.25
C GLN A 103 -6.15 -4.93 13.54
N VAL A 104 -5.25 -3.94 13.42
CA VAL A 104 -4.78 -3.12 14.55
C VAL A 104 -5.94 -2.30 15.14
N ALA A 105 -6.79 -1.71 14.29
CA ALA A 105 -7.94 -0.95 14.76
C ALA A 105 -9.01 -1.86 15.39
N ALA A 106 -9.23 -3.07 14.86
CA ALA A 106 -10.10 -4.07 15.48
C ALA A 106 -9.59 -4.52 16.86
N LEU A 107 -8.27 -4.73 17.01
CA LEU A 107 -7.64 -5.03 18.29
C LEU A 107 -7.87 -3.89 19.30
N LEU A 108 -7.58 -2.65 18.91
CA LEU A 108 -7.81 -1.48 19.79
C LEU A 108 -9.28 -1.36 20.20
N SER A 109 -10.20 -1.54 19.25
CA SER A 109 -11.64 -1.55 19.51
C SER A 109 -12.02 -2.64 20.51
N HIS A 110 -11.49 -3.86 20.33
CA HIS A 110 -11.73 -4.96 21.25
C HIS A 110 -11.24 -4.62 22.66
N LEU A 111 -10.04 -4.04 22.81
CA LEU A 111 -9.51 -3.66 24.12
C LEU A 111 -10.35 -2.57 24.79
N ILE A 112 -10.84 -1.58 24.03
CA ILE A 112 -11.76 -0.54 24.52
C ILE A 112 -13.05 -1.16 25.08
N HIS A 113 -13.62 -2.18 24.41
CA HIS A 113 -14.91 -2.77 24.81
C HIS A 113 -14.82 -3.96 25.77
N SER A 114 -13.67 -4.64 25.84
CA SER A 114 -13.47 -5.87 26.65
C SER A 114 -13.59 -5.68 28.17
N GLY A 115 -13.61 -4.44 28.67
CA GLY A 115 -13.65 -4.13 30.10
C GLY A 115 -12.29 -4.28 30.81
N ASN A 116 -11.43 -5.20 30.35
CA ASN A 116 -10.14 -5.51 30.98
C ASN A 116 -9.11 -4.38 30.88
N HIS A 117 -9.26 -3.47 29.92
CA HIS A 117 -8.38 -2.33 29.71
C HIS A 117 -9.08 -0.97 29.85
N SER A 118 -10.29 -0.93 30.43
CA SER A 118 -11.06 0.31 30.55
C SER A 118 -10.32 1.41 31.34
N ALA A 119 -9.46 1.04 32.30
CA ALA A 119 -8.63 2.00 33.02
C ALA A 119 -7.59 2.70 32.12
N SER A 120 -7.13 2.04 31.05
CA SER A 120 -6.23 2.62 30.05
C SER A 120 -6.97 3.51 29.04
N PHE A 121 -8.29 3.34 28.93
CA PHE A 121 -9.16 4.07 27.98
C PHE A 121 -10.34 4.73 28.71
N PRO A 122 -10.09 5.65 29.66
CA PRO A 122 -11.13 6.21 30.52
C PRO A 122 -12.25 6.93 29.76
N LEU A 123 -12.00 7.37 28.53
CA LEU A 123 -12.97 8.01 27.64
C LEU A 123 -13.24 7.19 26.36
N GLY A 124 -12.87 5.89 26.36
CA GLY A 124 -12.94 5.04 25.18
C GLY A 124 -12.18 5.65 24.00
N TRP A 125 -12.84 5.77 22.86
CA TRP A 125 -12.29 6.39 21.63
C TRP A 125 -11.84 7.84 21.80
N GLU A 126 -12.44 8.59 22.71
CA GLU A 126 -12.10 10.00 22.95
C GLU A 126 -10.97 10.17 23.97
N THR A 127 -10.32 9.08 24.37
CA THR A 127 -9.13 9.13 25.23
C THR A 127 -7.99 9.84 24.47
N PRO A 128 -7.45 10.96 25.00
CA PRO A 128 -6.28 11.60 24.42
C PRO A 128 -5.07 10.69 24.46
N VAL A 129 -4.32 10.62 23.37
CA VAL A 129 -3.20 9.66 23.25
C VAL A 129 -2.06 10.02 24.21
N SER A 130 -1.89 11.32 24.46
CA SER A 130 -0.95 11.83 25.44
C SER A 130 -1.29 11.46 26.88
N SER A 131 -2.52 11.03 27.21
CA SER A 131 -2.81 10.50 28.56
C SER A 131 -2.31 9.06 28.75
N ILE A 132 -1.93 8.36 27.67
CA ILE A 132 -1.44 6.98 27.71
C ILE A 132 0.10 6.94 27.59
N ILE A 133 0.66 7.70 26.65
CA ILE A 133 2.10 7.67 26.31
C ILE A 133 2.71 9.09 26.30
N ARG A 134 2.45 9.89 27.34
CA ARG A 134 2.79 11.33 27.41
C ARG A 134 4.25 11.65 27.06
N ASP A 135 5.18 10.83 27.51
CA ASP A 135 6.63 11.07 27.35
C ASP A 135 7.09 10.90 25.90
N ASP A 136 6.36 10.11 25.12
CA ASP A 136 6.72 9.74 23.76
C ASP A 136 5.86 10.45 22.71
N PHE A 137 4.56 10.64 22.98
CA PHE A 137 3.63 11.33 22.08
C PHE A 137 3.65 12.84 22.29
N VAL A 138 4.41 13.51 21.42
CA VAL A 138 4.50 14.97 21.32
C VAL A 138 4.47 15.32 19.84
N MET A 139 3.51 16.17 19.44
CA MET A 139 3.42 16.75 18.10
C MET A 139 4.03 18.15 18.11
N GLN A 140 4.27 18.74 16.94
CA GLN A 140 4.81 20.10 16.86
C GLN A 140 3.86 21.14 17.48
N ASP A 141 2.55 20.91 17.39
CA ASP A 141 1.51 21.74 18.01
C ASP A 141 1.15 21.22 19.42
N GLU A 142 1.15 22.13 20.40
CA GLU A 142 0.85 21.79 21.80
C GLU A 142 -0.62 21.41 22.01
N TRP A 143 -1.54 22.06 21.28
CA TRP A 143 -2.97 21.74 21.39
C TRP A 143 -3.25 20.35 20.84
N ALA A 144 -2.74 20.02 19.65
CA ALA A 144 -2.85 18.69 19.04
C ALA A 144 -2.23 17.62 19.94
N THR A 145 -1.08 17.89 20.54
CA THR A 145 -0.47 16.99 21.54
C THR A 145 -1.40 16.66 22.69
N ALA A 146 -2.15 17.64 23.21
CA ALA A 146 -3.05 17.46 24.33
C ALA A 146 -4.42 16.86 23.93
N HIS A 147 -4.86 17.00 22.68
CA HIS A 147 -6.26 16.74 22.29
C HIS A 147 -6.46 15.71 21.18
N VAL A 148 -5.41 15.26 20.48
CA VAL A 148 -5.54 14.15 19.51
C VAL A 148 -5.90 12.87 20.26
N THR A 149 -7.02 12.27 19.87
CA THR A 149 -7.58 11.07 20.50
C THR A 149 -7.27 9.81 19.71
N LEU A 150 -7.54 8.64 20.32
CA LEU A 150 -7.47 7.35 19.63
C LEU A 150 -8.37 7.33 18.38
N ASN A 151 -9.55 7.95 18.47
CA ASN A 151 -10.49 8.13 17.35
C ASN A 151 -9.84 8.89 16.18
N ASP A 152 -9.08 9.95 16.48
CA ASP A 152 -8.44 10.78 15.48
C ASP A 152 -7.33 10.04 14.72
N MET A 153 -6.55 9.23 15.43
CA MET A 153 -5.46 8.44 14.85
C MET A 153 -5.95 7.33 13.92
N VAL A 154 -6.91 6.50 14.39
CA VAL A 154 -7.46 5.39 13.60
C VAL A 154 -8.24 5.87 12.38
N SER A 155 -8.72 7.11 12.39
CA SER A 155 -9.55 7.67 11.32
C SER A 155 -8.79 8.63 10.41
N HIS A 156 -7.46 8.74 10.54
CA HIS A 156 -6.63 9.64 9.74
C HIS A 156 -7.10 11.10 9.77
N ARG A 157 -7.41 11.63 10.96
CA ARG A 157 -7.91 13.00 11.12
C ARG A 157 -7.16 13.77 12.20
N SER A 158 -5.89 13.43 12.43
CA SER A 158 -5.02 14.10 13.40
C SER A 158 -4.42 15.41 12.87
N GLY A 159 -4.57 15.72 11.58
CA GLY A 159 -3.96 16.89 10.93
C GLY A 159 -2.49 16.69 10.53
N LEU A 160 -1.88 15.55 10.87
CA LEU A 160 -0.54 15.18 10.41
C LEU A 160 -0.60 14.57 9.00
N GLY A 161 0.31 15.01 8.13
CA GLY A 161 0.53 14.42 6.81
C GLY A 161 1.04 12.97 6.86
N ARG A 162 1.37 12.46 5.67
CA ARG A 162 1.91 11.10 5.51
C ARG A 162 3.34 11.02 6.00
N HIS A 163 4.17 11.97 5.56
CA HIS A 163 5.62 12.01 5.76
C HIS A 163 6.34 10.70 5.38
N ASP A 164 5.80 9.94 4.43
CA ASP A 164 6.29 8.59 4.10
C ASP A 164 7.76 8.60 3.63
N PHE A 165 8.20 9.66 2.96
CA PHE A 165 9.61 9.87 2.55
C PHE A 165 10.54 10.33 3.70
N GLY A 166 9.96 10.83 4.79
CA GLY A 166 10.65 11.18 6.03
C GLY A 166 10.74 10.03 7.02
N LEU A 167 10.01 8.93 6.80
CA LEU A 167 9.96 7.80 7.72
C LEU A 167 11.28 7.03 7.68
N LEU A 168 12.01 7.08 8.80
CA LEU A 168 13.33 6.45 8.95
C LEU A 168 13.21 5.03 9.51
N ARG A 169 14.09 4.14 9.05
CA ARG A 169 14.29 2.79 9.63
C ARG A 169 15.50 2.72 10.55
N VAL A 170 16.48 3.61 10.37
CA VAL A 170 17.73 3.63 11.13
C VAL A 170 18.08 5.07 11.46
N ARG A 171 18.53 5.33 12.70
CA ARG A 171 19.13 6.60 13.13
C ARG A 171 20.35 6.27 14.00
N ASP A 172 21.47 6.95 13.75
CA ASP A 172 22.74 6.75 14.48
C ASP A 172 23.18 5.28 14.57
N GLY A 173 23.02 4.54 13.46
CA GLY A 173 23.36 3.12 13.36
C GLY A 173 22.41 2.17 14.09
N LYS A 174 21.32 2.65 14.69
CA LYS A 174 20.32 1.84 15.40
C LYS A 174 19.03 1.75 14.62
N GLN A 175 18.46 0.55 14.55
CA GLN A 175 17.12 0.34 14.00
C GLN A 175 16.09 1.08 14.86
N LEU A 176 15.17 1.80 14.21
CA LEU A 176 14.09 2.50 14.89
C LEU A 176 12.96 1.54 15.24
N LEU A 177 12.41 1.73 16.44
CA LEU A 177 11.21 1.05 16.93
C LEU A 177 9.98 1.98 16.84
N PRO A 178 8.74 1.46 16.97
CA PRO A 178 7.53 2.28 16.94
C PRO A 178 7.56 3.46 17.91
N ARG A 179 8.16 3.28 19.10
CA ARG A 179 8.39 4.36 20.06
C ARG A 179 9.25 5.50 19.51
N ASP A 180 10.33 5.18 18.80
CA ASP A 180 11.24 6.20 18.23
C ASP A 180 10.56 6.99 17.12
N VAL A 181 9.78 6.29 16.28
CA VAL A 181 8.95 6.91 15.24
C VAL A 181 7.87 7.81 15.85
N THR A 182 7.26 7.38 16.96
CA THR A 182 6.30 8.19 17.73
C THR A 182 6.95 9.44 18.30
N ARG A 183 8.16 9.33 18.84
CA ARG A 183 8.91 10.50 19.35
C ARG A 183 9.22 11.51 18.26
N ASN A 184 9.43 11.05 17.03
CA ASN A 184 9.76 11.92 15.91
C ASN A 184 8.58 12.80 15.45
N LEU A 185 7.34 12.54 15.91
CA LEU A 185 6.17 13.36 15.61
C LEU A 185 6.37 14.86 15.92
N ARG A 186 7.19 15.18 16.93
CA ARG A 186 7.52 16.56 17.33
C ARG A 186 8.31 17.34 16.27
N ASN A 187 8.90 16.63 15.31
CA ASN A 187 9.74 17.17 14.25
C ASN A 187 9.04 17.19 12.89
N LEU A 188 7.75 16.87 12.84
CA LEU A 188 6.97 16.77 11.61
C LEU A 188 5.91 17.86 11.58
N ALA A 189 5.82 18.54 10.43
CA ALA A 189 4.86 19.61 10.22
C ALA A 189 3.44 19.07 10.10
N MET A 190 2.49 19.74 10.73
CA MET A 190 1.07 19.50 10.47
C MET A 190 0.63 20.27 9.22
N THR A 191 -0.30 19.70 8.46
CA THR A 191 -0.85 20.31 7.25
C THR A 191 -2.29 20.76 7.39
N ALA A 192 -2.95 20.37 8.49
CA ALA A 192 -4.25 20.87 8.90
C ALA A 192 -4.40 20.80 10.42
N GLU A 193 -5.38 21.52 10.96
CA GLU A 193 -5.82 21.31 12.33
C GLU A 193 -6.50 19.93 12.47
N PRO A 194 -6.46 19.29 13.66
CA PRO A 194 -7.13 18.02 13.85
C PRO A 194 -8.62 18.09 13.51
N ARG A 195 -9.13 17.02 12.86
CA ARG A 195 -10.54 16.78 12.49
C ARG A 195 -11.08 17.64 11.35
N VAL A 196 -10.30 18.56 10.78
CA VAL A 196 -10.72 19.39 9.64
C VAL A 196 -10.85 18.59 8.35
N GLN A 197 -9.88 17.73 8.07
CA GLN A 197 -9.86 16.92 6.85
C GLN A 197 -9.21 15.56 7.09
N TRP A 198 -9.48 14.62 6.19
CA TRP A 198 -8.78 13.35 6.17
C TRP A 198 -7.35 13.54 5.66
N SER A 199 -6.38 12.99 6.39
CA SER A 199 -4.96 12.99 6.05
C SER A 199 -4.37 11.65 6.46
N TYR A 200 -4.12 10.80 5.48
CA TYR A 200 -3.50 9.49 5.70
C TYR A 200 -2.17 9.65 6.44
N SER A 201 -1.93 8.84 7.48
CA SER A 201 -0.69 8.92 8.24
C SER A 201 -0.28 7.56 8.78
N ASN A 202 0.83 7.04 8.25
CA ASN A 202 1.46 5.83 8.77
C ASN A 202 2.07 6.08 10.16
N TYR A 203 2.58 7.28 10.43
CA TYR A 203 3.09 7.66 11.74
C TYR A 203 2.05 7.53 12.85
N MET A 204 0.80 7.93 12.59
CA MET A 204 -0.27 7.80 13.57
C MET A 204 -0.59 6.33 13.86
N TYR A 205 -0.62 5.46 12.85
CA TYR A 205 -0.78 4.02 13.12
C TYR A 205 0.42 3.41 13.84
N THR A 206 1.64 3.82 13.53
CA THR A 206 2.84 3.39 14.27
C THR A 206 2.76 3.79 15.75
N ALA A 207 2.30 5.00 16.04
CA ALA A 207 2.09 5.47 17.40
C ALA A 207 0.94 4.72 18.11
N LEU A 208 -0.12 4.31 17.38
CA LEU A 208 -1.13 3.39 17.92
C LEU A 208 -0.53 2.02 18.28
N GLY A 209 0.44 1.54 17.50
CA GLY A 209 1.20 0.35 17.87
C GLY A 209 1.89 0.51 19.22
N HIS A 210 2.59 1.63 19.43
CA HIS A 210 3.23 1.94 20.71
C HIS A 210 2.22 2.07 21.86
N VAL A 211 1.05 2.65 21.62
CA VAL A 211 -0.06 2.67 22.60
C VAL A 211 -0.47 1.25 22.98
N LEU A 212 -0.70 0.38 21.99
CA LEU A 212 -1.14 -1.00 22.23
C LEU A 212 -0.09 -1.81 22.98
N GLU A 213 1.20 -1.66 22.64
CA GLU A 213 2.30 -2.32 23.37
C GLU A 213 2.38 -1.81 24.82
N THR A 214 2.19 -0.52 25.05
CA THR A 214 2.17 0.09 26.39
C THR A 214 1.01 -0.43 27.23
N VAL A 215 -0.19 -0.50 26.65
CA VAL A 215 -1.41 -0.90 27.36
C VAL A 215 -1.46 -2.40 27.63
N THR A 216 -0.99 -3.22 26.70
CA THR A 216 -1.00 -4.69 26.84
C THR A 216 0.22 -5.22 27.57
N GLY A 217 1.33 -4.46 27.60
CA GLY A 217 2.62 -4.95 28.10
C GLY A 217 3.25 -6.03 27.22
N GLN A 218 2.75 -6.21 25.99
CA GLN A 218 3.19 -7.23 25.05
C GLN A 218 3.62 -6.60 23.74
N TRP A 219 4.50 -7.28 23.01
CA TRP A 219 4.79 -6.93 21.62
C TRP A 219 3.51 -7.05 20.78
N LEU A 220 3.26 -6.07 19.88
CA LEU A 220 1.99 -5.97 19.16
C LEU A 220 1.65 -7.23 18.35
N GLY A 221 2.65 -7.89 17.76
CA GLY A 221 2.45 -9.14 17.03
C GLY A 221 1.89 -10.27 17.91
N HIS A 222 2.29 -10.34 19.18
CA HIS A 222 1.72 -11.29 20.14
C HIS A 222 0.29 -10.94 20.51
N ALA A 223 -0.01 -9.66 20.77
CA ALA A 223 -1.37 -9.23 21.07
C ALA A 223 -2.35 -9.52 19.91
N LEU A 224 -1.94 -9.23 18.67
CA LEU A 224 -2.71 -9.58 17.47
C LEU A 224 -2.89 -11.08 17.32
N ARG A 225 -1.83 -11.87 17.55
CA ARG A 225 -1.92 -13.33 17.48
C ARG A 225 -2.91 -13.87 18.52
N ASP A 226 -2.76 -13.48 19.76
CA ASP A 226 -3.47 -14.09 20.89
C ASP A 226 -4.96 -13.68 20.92
N ILE A 227 -5.28 -12.43 20.54
CA ILE A 227 -6.65 -11.89 20.57
C ILE A 227 -7.39 -12.10 19.25
N LEU A 228 -6.68 -12.06 18.10
CA LEU A 228 -7.32 -12.08 16.79
C LEU A 228 -6.98 -13.32 15.98
N TRP A 229 -5.71 -13.58 15.69
CA TRP A 229 -5.33 -14.59 14.69
C TRP A 229 -5.55 -16.02 15.17
N ALA A 230 -5.08 -16.37 16.36
CA ALA A 230 -5.22 -17.73 16.89
C ALA A 230 -6.69 -18.13 17.11
N PRO A 231 -7.57 -17.27 17.69
CA PRO A 231 -8.99 -17.59 17.78
C PRO A 231 -9.69 -17.76 16.43
N LEU A 232 -9.25 -17.04 15.40
CA LEU A 232 -9.76 -17.19 14.02
C LEU A 232 -9.09 -18.35 13.26
N GLY A 233 -8.07 -18.99 13.83
CA GLY A 233 -7.29 -20.04 13.18
C GLY A 233 -6.38 -19.54 12.05
N MET A 234 -5.98 -18.27 12.08
CA MET A 234 -5.05 -17.66 11.12
C MET A 234 -3.58 -18.03 11.45
N ASN A 235 -3.25 -19.31 11.24
CA ASN A 235 -1.99 -19.92 11.69
C ASN A 235 -0.77 -19.60 10.82
N SER A 236 -0.96 -18.94 9.69
CA SER A 236 0.07 -18.54 8.72
C SER A 236 0.08 -17.02 8.55
N THR A 237 -0.08 -16.32 9.67
CA THR A 237 -0.09 -14.86 9.75
C THR A 237 0.95 -14.40 10.76
N TYR A 238 1.82 -13.50 10.32
CA TYR A 238 3.02 -13.06 11.03
C TYR A 238 3.06 -11.53 11.10
N PHE A 239 3.82 -11.00 12.08
CA PHE A 239 3.97 -9.56 12.28
C PHE A 239 5.39 -9.03 12.05
N ASP A 240 6.30 -9.90 11.64
CA ASP A 240 7.65 -9.54 11.25
C ASP A 240 8.16 -10.44 10.12
N LEU A 241 9.18 -9.95 9.42
CA LEU A 241 9.76 -10.62 8.27
C LEU A 241 10.55 -11.88 8.65
N VAL A 242 11.18 -11.91 9.83
CA VAL A 242 12.02 -13.04 10.22
C VAL A 242 11.16 -14.27 10.44
N ASP A 243 10.06 -14.13 11.19
CA ASP A 243 9.11 -15.22 11.42
C ASP A 243 8.48 -15.70 10.10
N ALA A 244 8.11 -14.78 9.20
CA ALA A 244 7.56 -15.13 7.90
C ALA A 244 8.55 -15.88 6.99
N LEU A 245 9.84 -15.57 7.06
CA LEU A 245 10.90 -16.27 6.30
C LEU A 245 11.23 -17.65 6.89
N GLN A 246 11.00 -17.85 8.18
CA GLN A 246 11.19 -19.13 8.87
C GLN A 246 9.95 -20.04 8.82
N ALA A 247 8.83 -19.52 8.34
CA ALA A 247 7.59 -20.25 8.16
C ALA A 247 7.76 -21.42 7.15
N PRO A 248 6.97 -22.50 7.28
CA PRO A 248 6.97 -23.57 6.28
C PRO A 248 6.36 -23.13 4.94
N GLN A 249 5.53 -22.09 4.93
CA GLN A 249 5.00 -21.47 3.72
C GLN A 249 6.05 -20.59 3.03
N ARG A 250 5.92 -20.44 1.71
CA ARG A 250 6.82 -19.58 0.94
C ARG A 250 6.31 -18.13 0.94
N LEU A 251 7.15 -17.19 1.35
CA LEU A 251 6.98 -15.76 1.05
C LEU A 251 7.25 -15.50 -0.44
N ALA A 252 6.29 -14.90 -1.13
CA ALA A 252 6.44 -14.48 -2.53
C ALA A 252 7.56 -13.45 -2.66
N ALA A 253 8.38 -13.56 -3.69
CA ALA A 253 9.34 -12.51 -4.05
C ALA A 253 8.62 -11.34 -4.71
N GLY A 254 9.16 -10.13 -4.60
CA GLY A 254 8.60 -8.91 -5.19
C GLY A 254 9.31 -8.52 -6.46
N TYR A 255 8.59 -7.94 -7.42
CA TYR A 255 9.13 -7.62 -8.74
C TYR A 255 8.76 -6.21 -9.22
N VAL A 256 9.58 -5.70 -10.14
CA VAL A 256 9.34 -4.50 -10.94
C VAL A 256 9.40 -4.90 -12.40
N TRP A 257 8.40 -4.47 -13.17
CA TRP A 257 8.42 -4.57 -14.62
C TRP A 257 9.21 -3.39 -15.20
N ASP A 258 10.19 -3.68 -16.05
CA ASP A 258 10.92 -2.69 -16.82
C ASP A 258 10.44 -2.70 -18.27
N GLU A 259 9.66 -1.68 -18.65
CA GLU A 259 9.14 -1.50 -20.00
C GLU A 259 10.22 -1.41 -21.08
N ALA A 260 11.40 -0.88 -20.75
CA ALA A 260 12.46 -0.68 -21.73
C ALA A 260 13.13 -2.01 -22.11
N THR A 261 13.21 -2.95 -21.18
CA THR A 261 13.84 -4.25 -21.40
C THR A 261 12.83 -5.39 -21.57
N GLY A 262 11.57 -5.18 -21.21
CA GLY A 262 10.53 -6.20 -21.20
C GLY A 262 10.80 -7.30 -20.18
N ASN A 263 11.45 -6.99 -19.05
CA ASN A 263 11.87 -7.96 -18.04
C ASN A 263 11.46 -7.56 -16.62
N TYR A 264 11.35 -8.58 -15.76
CA TYR A 264 11.16 -8.40 -14.33
C TYR A 264 12.49 -8.31 -13.57
N THR A 265 12.61 -7.33 -12.69
CA THR A 265 13.71 -7.23 -11.72
C THR A 265 13.20 -7.54 -10.32
N SER A 266 13.93 -8.39 -9.60
CA SER A 266 13.59 -8.73 -8.21
C SER A 266 13.83 -7.55 -7.28
N VAL A 267 12.98 -7.44 -6.27
CA VAL A 267 13.03 -6.40 -5.25
C VAL A 267 13.23 -7.04 -3.88
N ASP A 268 14.15 -6.49 -3.09
CA ASP A 268 14.42 -6.96 -1.73
C ASP A 268 13.18 -6.92 -0.84
N TYR A 269 13.12 -7.87 0.09
CA TYR A 269 12.16 -7.84 1.18
C TYR A 269 12.35 -6.61 2.06
N MET A 270 11.23 -6.00 2.44
CA MET A 270 11.22 -4.80 3.28
C MET A 270 11.16 -5.19 4.75
N ASN A 271 12.02 -4.60 5.57
CA ASN A 271 11.88 -4.66 7.03
C ASN A 271 10.72 -3.74 7.46
N VAL A 272 9.79 -4.29 8.23
CA VAL A 272 8.54 -3.62 8.63
C VAL A 272 8.51 -3.13 10.08
N THR A 273 9.60 -3.30 10.84
CA THR A 273 9.62 -3.02 12.28
C THR A 273 9.31 -1.55 12.61
N ALA A 274 9.90 -0.60 11.89
CA ALA A 274 9.80 0.82 12.24
C ALA A 274 8.37 1.39 12.12
N PHE A 275 7.51 0.78 11.30
CA PHE A 275 6.14 1.25 11.05
C PHE A 275 5.11 0.13 11.22
N SER A 276 5.40 -0.82 12.10
CA SER A 276 4.78 -2.15 12.09
C SER A 276 3.24 -2.13 12.13
N ALA A 277 2.65 -1.38 13.05
CA ALA A 277 1.20 -1.23 13.18
C ALA A 277 0.52 -0.60 11.95
N ALA A 278 1.27 0.04 11.06
CA ALA A 278 0.75 0.58 9.82
C ALA A 278 0.81 -0.39 8.65
N GLY A 279 1.62 -1.47 8.71
CA GLY A 279 1.84 -2.31 7.52
C GLY A 279 2.50 -3.67 7.67
N ALA A 280 2.81 -4.16 8.88
CA ALA A 280 3.70 -5.31 9.07
C ALA A 280 3.07 -6.70 8.89
N VAL A 281 1.75 -6.82 8.77
CA VAL A 281 1.13 -8.15 8.62
C VAL A 281 1.65 -8.81 7.35
N ILE A 282 2.17 -10.03 7.50
CA ILE A 282 2.52 -10.94 6.40
C ILE A 282 1.63 -12.16 6.55
N SER A 283 0.89 -12.54 5.51
CA SER A 283 -0.15 -13.57 5.59
C SER A 283 -0.44 -14.19 4.23
N ASN A 284 -1.41 -15.10 4.17
CA ASN A 284 -1.90 -15.70 2.93
C ASN A 284 -3.41 -15.49 2.74
N ALA A 285 -3.88 -15.77 1.53
CA ALA A 285 -5.30 -15.62 1.19
C ALA A 285 -6.20 -16.55 2.01
N LYS A 286 -5.70 -17.72 2.40
CA LYS A 286 -6.40 -18.71 3.23
C LYS A 286 -6.68 -18.23 4.66
N ASP A 287 -5.81 -17.43 5.24
CA ASP A 287 -6.05 -16.80 6.53
C ASP A 287 -6.91 -15.54 6.39
N TYR A 288 -6.72 -14.76 5.33
CA TYR A 288 -7.54 -13.56 5.09
C TYR A 288 -9.02 -13.88 4.83
N VAL A 289 -9.37 -15.04 4.26
CA VAL A 289 -10.79 -15.45 4.18
C VAL A 289 -11.40 -15.71 5.55
N LYS A 290 -10.61 -16.12 6.57
CA LYS A 290 -11.10 -16.28 7.95
C LYS A 290 -11.36 -14.91 8.58
N TRP A 291 -10.49 -13.94 8.32
CA TRP A 291 -10.69 -12.55 8.71
C TRP A 291 -11.95 -11.94 8.04
N LEU A 292 -12.12 -12.16 6.73
CA LEU A 292 -13.33 -11.74 6.00
C LEU A 292 -14.60 -12.36 6.59
N ARG A 293 -14.59 -13.67 6.90
CA ARG A 293 -15.73 -14.33 7.55
C ARG A 293 -16.05 -13.68 8.90
N CYS A 294 -15.04 -13.37 9.71
CA CYS A 294 -15.24 -12.68 10.98
C CYS A 294 -15.97 -11.34 10.78
N LEU A 295 -15.51 -10.53 9.82
CA LEU A 295 -16.11 -9.22 9.49
C LEU A 295 -17.52 -9.32 8.89
N LEU A 296 -17.79 -10.34 8.06
CA LEU A 296 -19.07 -10.52 7.39
C LEU A 296 -20.17 -11.06 8.31
N TYR A 297 -19.78 -11.95 9.23
CA TYR A 297 -20.70 -12.68 10.10
C TYR A 297 -20.69 -12.18 11.55
N ASN A 298 -19.92 -11.13 11.83
CA ASN A 298 -19.76 -10.57 13.16
C ASN A 298 -19.43 -11.62 14.22
N THR A 299 -18.50 -12.54 13.91
CA THR A 299 -18.17 -13.66 14.80
C THR A 299 -17.14 -13.27 15.85
N VAL A 300 -17.07 -14.09 16.90
CA VAL A 300 -15.95 -14.11 17.84
C VAL A 300 -14.61 -14.25 17.09
N PRO A 301 -13.49 -13.70 17.63
CA PRO A 301 -13.30 -13.18 18.99
C PRO A 301 -13.78 -11.75 19.23
N LEU A 302 -14.21 -11.04 18.20
CA LEU A 302 -14.64 -9.65 18.32
C LEU A 302 -16.06 -9.55 18.89
N SER A 303 -16.30 -8.57 19.77
CA SER A 303 -17.64 -8.30 20.29
C SER A 303 -18.52 -7.59 19.25
N GLU A 304 -19.83 -7.54 19.51
CA GLU A 304 -20.74 -6.80 18.64
C GLU A 304 -20.39 -5.30 18.57
N GLU A 305 -19.93 -4.70 19.67
CA GLU A 305 -19.47 -3.31 19.72
C GLU A 305 -18.29 -3.10 18.77
N THR A 306 -17.32 -4.01 18.76
CA THR A 306 -16.17 -3.94 17.85
C THR A 306 -16.59 -4.06 16.39
N HIS A 307 -17.50 -4.99 16.07
CA HIS A 307 -18.03 -5.10 14.71
C HIS A 307 -18.78 -3.84 14.27
N ARG A 308 -19.58 -3.24 15.15
CA ARG A 308 -20.25 -1.95 14.89
C ARG A 308 -19.23 -0.84 14.65
N ASP A 309 -18.17 -0.79 15.44
CA ASP A 309 -17.12 0.21 15.32
C ASP A 309 -16.31 0.09 14.02
N MET A 310 -16.02 -1.13 13.56
CA MET A 310 -15.35 -1.38 12.28
C MET A 310 -16.16 -0.90 11.08
N GLN A 311 -17.49 -0.92 11.19
CA GLN A 311 -18.41 -0.50 10.12
C GLN A 311 -18.83 0.99 10.21
N LYS A 312 -18.48 1.67 11.30
CA LYS A 312 -18.87 3.06 11.54
C LYS A 312 -17.96 4.03 10.78
N PRO A 313 -18.49 4.85 9.85
CA PRO A 313 -17.72 5.93 9.23
C PRO A 313 -17.41 7.04 10.26
N ARG A 314 -16.23 7.65 10.15
CA ARG A 314 -15.70 8.63 11.11
C ARG A 314 -15.27 9.95 10.48
N ILE A 315 -15.00 9.95 9.17
CA ILE A 315 -14.68 11.15 8.37
C ILE A 315 -14.99 10.92 6.88
N VAL A 316 -15.25 12.00 6.15
CA VAL A 316 -15.41 12.00 4.69
C VAL A 316 -14.04 12.12 4.05
N LEU A 317 -13.76 11.29 3.05
CA LEU A 317 -12.52 11.29 2.27
C LEU A 317 -12.66 12.12 1.00
N ASP A 318 -13.65 11.75 0.18
CA ASP A 318 -13.93 12.34 -1.11
C ASP A 318 -15.44 12.33 -1.33
N GLU A 319 -15.96 13.47 -1.80
CA GLU A 319 -17.37 13.72 -2.01
C GLU A 319 -17.88 13.17 -3.36
N ASN A 320 -17.00 12.89 -4.33
CA ASN A 320 -17.37 12.73 -5.75
C ASN A 320 -17.23 11.33 -6.37
N GLY A 321 -17.08 10.25 -5.58
CA GLY A 321 -17.10 8.88 -6.12
C GLY A 321 -15.86 8.47 -6.94
N GLY A 322 -14.83 9.32 -6.99
CA GLY A 322 -13.57 9.08 -7.67
C GLY A 322 -13.70 8.71 -9.16
N MET A 323 -12.84 7.79 -9.61
CA MET A 323 -12.66 7.42 -11.02
C MET A 323 -13.83 6.66 -11.67
N THR A 324 -14.83 6.26 -10.89
CA THR A 324 -15.90 5.37 -11.35
C THR A 324 -17.21 6.10 -11.64
N GLY A 325 -17.22 7.43 -11.54
CA GLY A 325 -18.37 8.26 -11.83
C GLY A 325 -19.55 7.96 -10.91
N ASP A 326 -20.73 7.72 -11.48
CA ASP A 326 -21.98 7.42 -10.77
C ASP A 326 -22.04 5.99 -10.19
N LYS A 327 -21.06 5.14 -10.49
CA LYS A 327 -21.01 3.74 -10.03
C LYS A 327 -20.52 3.62 -8.58
N MET A 328 -19.87 4.64 -8.03
CA MET A 328 -19.49 4.73 -6.61
C MET A 328 -19.96 6.03 -5.97
N ALA A 329 -20.32 5.94 -4.69
CA ALA A 329 -20.73 7.09 -3.89
C ALA A 329 -19.54 7.73 -3.16
N THR A 330 -19.82 8.81 -2.43
CA THR A 330 -18.92 9.43 -1.45
C THR A 330 -18.14 8.39 -0.66
N THR A 331 -16.81 8.55 -0.65
CA THR A 331 -15.93 7.65 0.10
C THR A 331 -15.75 8.18 1.52
N LEU A 332 -15.94 7.30 2.48
CA LEU A 332 -15.82 7.56 3.91
C LEU A 332 -14.67 6.73 4.48
N TYR A 333 -14.12 7.16 5.61
CA TYR A 333 -13.07 6.43 6.32
C TYR A 333 -13.45 6.20 7.78
N GLY A 334 -13.07 5.03 8.32
CA GLY A 334 -13.30 4.62 9.69
C GLY A 334 -12.09 3.91 10.29
N LEU A 335 -12.31 2.78 10.97
CA LEU A 335 -11.28 2.03 11.67
C LEU A 335 -10.36 1.24 10.72
N GLY A 336 -9.43 1.93 10.06
CA GLY A 336 -8.50 1.27 9.13
C GLY A 336 -9.19 0.70 7.89
N CYS A 337 -10.34 1.27 7.52
CA CYS A 337 -11.20 0.80 6.44
C CYS A 337 -11.89 1.99 5.76
N LEU A 338 -11.92 1.97 4.43
CA LEU A 338 -12.76 2.82 3.61
C LEU A 338 -14.17 2.22 3.53
N ARG A 339 -15.16 3.08 3.30
CA ARG A 339 -16.54 2.71 3.02
C ARG A 339 -17.06 3.52 1.85
N THR A 340 -17.69 2.85 0.90
CA THR A 340 -18.39 3.46 -0.25
C THR A 340 -19.56 2.56 -0.66
N THR A 341 -20.12 2.77 -1.84
CA THR A 341 -21.03 1.83 -2.49
C THR A 341 -20.51 1.44 -3.86
N ILE A 342 -20.76 0.20 -4.29
CA ILE A 342 -20.58 -0.25 -5.68
C ILE A 342 -21.94 -0.81 -6.12
N HIS A 343 -22.50 -0.29 -7.22
CA HIS A 343 -23.82 -0.72 -7.71
C HIS A 343 -24.90 -0.72 -6.62
N GLY A 344 -24.91 0.33 -5.79
CA GLY A 344 -25.85 0.50 -4.68
C GLY A 344 -25.65 -0.42 -3.47
N LYS A 345 -24.60 -1.25 -3.44
CA LYS A 345 -24.24 -2.09 -2.28
C LYS A 345 -23.14 -1.46 -1.47
N THR A 346 -23.29 -1.43 -0.15
CA THR A 346 -22.24 -0.93 0.75
C THR A 346 -21.01 -1.83 0.65
N VAL A 347 -19.87 -1.22 0.35
CA VAL A 347 -18.57 -1.88 0.27
C VAL A 347 -17.65 -1.27 1.30
N PHE A 348 -17.05 -2.13 2.11
CA PHE A 348 -15.93 -1.78 2.96
C PHE A 348 -14.66 -2.35 2.37
N PHE A 349 -13.59 -1.58 2.38
CA PHE A 349 -12.34 -2.03 1.80
C PHE A 349 -11.13 -1.33 2.39
N HIS A 350 -9.95 -1.93 2.22
CA HIS A 350 -8.69 -1.24 2.41
C HIS A 350 -7.65 -1.74 1.40
N PRO A 351 -7.08 -0.87 0.55
CA PRO A 351 -5.95 -1.22 -0.29
C PRO A 351 -4.66 -1.25 0.54
N GLY A 352 -3.77 -2.17 0.23
CA GLY A 352 -2.44 -2.29 0.79
C GLY A 352 -1.42 -2.15 -0.32
N GLY A 353 -0.40 -1.34 -0.09
CA GLY A 353 0.78 -1.29 -0.94
C GLY A 353 2.02 -1.30 -0.06
N MET A 354 3.03 -2.05 -0.47
CA MET A 354 4.33 -2.06 0.20
C MET A 354 5.41 -2.48 -0.77
N HIS A 355 6.35 -1.59 -1.05
CA HIS A 355 7.59 -1.86 -1.77
C HIS A 355 7.38 -2.48 -3.17
N ALA A 356 7.12 -3.77 -3.28
CA ALA A 356 6.81 -4.49 -4.52
C ALA A 356 5.60 -5.43 -4.37
N TYR A 357 4.65 -5.07 -3.51
CA TYR A 357 3.45 -5.86 -3.24
C TYR A 357 2.21 -4.97 -3.23
N GLY A 358 1.12 -5.51 -3.78
CA GLY A 358 -0.23 -4.97 -3.65
C GLY A 358 -1.12 -5.97 -2.91
N THR A 359 -2.05 -5.46 -2.12
CA THR A 359 -3.06 -6.26 -1.40
C THR A 359 -4.38 -5.51 -1.39
N HIS A 360 -5.49 -6.23 -1.38
CA HIS A 360 -6.81 -5.66 -1.07
C HIS A 360 -7.57 -6.55 -0.10
N LEU A 361 -8.31 -5.91 0.80
CA LEU A 361 -9.34 -6.53 1.62
C LEU A 361 -10.66 -5.82 1.29
N VAL A 362 -11.68 -6.56 0.87
CA VAL A 362 -12.98 -6.01 0.44
C VAL A 362 -14.12 -6.87 0.99
N TRP A 363 -15.17 -6.27 1.54
CA TRP A 363 -16.36 -7.02 1.96
C TRP A 363 -17.65 -6.21 1.85
N LEU A 364 -18.73 -6.93 1.57
CA LEU A 364 -20.08 -6.44 1.34
C LEU A 364 -21.04 -7.18 2.30
N PRO A 365 -21.28 -6.63 3.52
CA PRO A 365 -22.06 -7.30 4.55
C PRO A 365 -23.49 -7.66 4.13
N GLU A 366 -24.11 -6.84 3.26
CA GLU A 366 -25.49 -6.98 2.79
C GLU A 366 -25.71 -8.27 1.99
N ILE A 367 -24.69 -8.72 1.25
CA ILE A 367 -24.77 -9.90 0.37
C ILE A 367 -23.85 -11.04 0.84
N LYS A 368 -23.27 -10.92 2.04
CA LYS A 368 -22.31 -11.88 2.62
C LYS A 368 -21.19 -12.27 1.65
N PHE A 369 -20.63 -11.28 0.97
CA PHE A 369 -19.58 -11.45 -0.03
C PHE A 369 -18.31 -10.71 0.39
N GLY A 370 -17.14 -11.31 0.20
CA GLY A 370 -15.88 -10.65 0.47
C GLY A 370 -14.74 -11.22 -0.37
N VAL A 371 -13.74 -10.38 -0.66
CA VAL A 371 -12.60 -10.72 -1.49
C VAL A 371 -11.33 -10.21 -0.82
N ALA A 372 -10.31 -11.06 -0.75
CA ALA A 372 -8.96 -10.69 -0.38
C ALA A 372 -8.02 -11.08 -1.52
N THR A 373 -7.16 -10.15 -1.95
CA THR A 373 -6.23 -10.39 -3.05
C THR A 373 -4.83 -9.93 -2.70
N PHE A 374 -3.82 -10.62 -3.22
CA PHE A 374 -2.40 -10.30 -3.04
C PHE A 374 -1.67 -10.41 -4.37
N GLY A 375 -0.58 -9.67 -4.55
CA GLY A 375 0.24 -9.70 -5.75
C GLY A 375 1.64 -9.14 -5.51
N ASN A 376 2.59 -9.47 -6.38
CA ASN A 376 4.02 -9.22 -6.20
C ASN A 376 4.62 -8.19 -7.17
N THR A 377 3.88 -7.10 -7.42
CA THR A 377 4.44 -5.89 -8.00
C THR A 377 3.97 -4.64 -7.26
N ALA A 378 4.67 -3.53 -7.49
CA ALA A 378 4.28 -2.23 -6.97
C ALA A 378 3.22 -1.56 -7.86
N MET A 379 2.13 -1.06 -7.25
CA MET A 379 1.04 -0.33 -7.90
C MET A 379 0.25 -1.12 -8.95
N THR A 380 0.90 -1.75 -9.93
CA THR A 380 0.21 -2.55 -10.95
C THR A 380 -0.51 -3.74 -10.34
N SER A 381 0.04 -4.39 -9.31
CA SER A 381 -0.73 -5.37 -8.51
C SER A 381 -2.00 -4.78 -7.92
N ASN A 382 -2.01 -3.52 -7.47
CA ASN A 382 -3.25 -2.93 -6.94
C ASN A 382 -4.29 -2.73 -8.04
N TRP A 383 -3.90 -2.26 -9.22
CA TRP A 383 -4.80 -2.11 -10.36
C TRP A 383 -5.32 -3.45 -10.88
N GLN A 384 -4.43 -4.42 -11.05
CA GLN A 384 -4.75 -5.80 -11.42
C GLN A 384 -5.74 -6.44 -10.44
N GLN A 385 -5.54 -6.21 -9.14
CA GLN A 385 -6.45 -6.72 -8.12
C GLN A 385 -7.83 -6.05 -8.17
N LEU A 386 -7.90 -4.73 -8.38
CA LEU A 386 -9.17 -4.04 -8.54
C LEU A 386 -9.95 -4.55 -9.76
N ASP A 387 -9.25 -4.83 -10.88
CA ASP A 387 -9.84 -5.40 -12.09
C ASP A 387 -10.50 -6.76 -11.80
N VAL A 388 -9.81 -7.60 -11.02
CA VAL A 388 -10.33 -8.90 -10.54
C VAL A 388 -11.47 -8.74 -9.52
N ILE A 389 -11.35 -7.81 -8.59
CA ILE A 389 -12.35 -7.57 -7.54
C ILE A 389 -13.66 -7.06 -8.13
N TYR A 390 -13.61 -6.09 -9.03
CA TYR A 390 -14.81 -5.58 -9.69
C TYR A 390 -15.49 -6.67 -10.51
N HIS A 391 -14.73 -7.46 -11.27
CA HIS A 391 -15.27 -8.62 -11.97
C HIS A 391 -16.02 -9.57 -11.04
N LEU A 392 -15.43 -9.92 -9.88
CA LEU A 392 -16.06 -10.83 -8.91
C LEU A 392 -17.33 -10.24 -8.28
N ILE A 393 -17.30 -8.95 -7.90
CA ILE A 393 -18.47 -8.26 -7.32
C ILE A 393 -19.60 -8.17 -8.36
N GLU A 394 -19.28 -7.74 -9.58
CA GLU A 394 -20.26 -7.54 -10.64
C GLU A 394 -20.83 -8.85 -11.17
N ASP A 395 -20.03 -9.92 -11.20
CA ASP A 395 -20.53 -11.27 -11.50
C ASP A 395 -21.47 -11.78 -10.41
N LYS A 396 -21.15 -11.52 -9.13
CA LYS A 396 -22.02 -11.85 -7.99
C LYS A 396 -23.34 -11.09 -8.04
N LEU A 397 -23.33 -9.84 -8.50
CA LEU A 397 -24.51 -8.99 -8.62
C LEU A 397 -25.30 -9.21 -9.92
N GLY A 398 -24.76 -9.99 -10.87
CA GLY A 398 -25.40 -10.22 -12.16
C GLY A 398 -25.41 -9.01 -13.08
N ILE A 399 -24.41 -8.12 -12.96
CA ILE A 399 -24.28 -6.92 -13.81
C ILE A 399 -23.88 -7.33 -15.23
N ALA A 400 -24.60 -6.79 -16.21
CA ALA A 400 -24.35 -7.02 -17.64
C ALA A 400 -22.97 -6.49 -18.05
N THR A 401 -22.27 -7.20 -18.94
CA THR A 401 -20.86 -6.92 -19.28
C THR A 401 -20.60 -5.50 -19.78
N ASP A 402 -21.54 -4.92 -20.51
CA ASP A 402 -21.49 -3.54 -21.03
C ASP A 402 -21.76 -2.46 -19.96
N GLU A 403 -22.31 -2.84 -18.81
CA GLU A 403 -22.55 -1.95 -17.67
C GLU A 403 -21.44 -2.02 -16.61
N ARG A 404 -20.49 -2.97 -16.76
CA ARG A 404 -19.41 -3.21 -15.80
C ARG A 404 -18.42 -2.05 -15.69
N ILE A 405 -17.77 -1.94 -14.55
CA ILE A 405 -16.67 -1.00 -14.32
C ILE A 405 -15.46 -1.50 -15.12
N ASN A 406 -14.95 -0.67 -16.04
CA ASN A 406 -13.73 -0.95 -16.78
C ASN A 406 -12.63 0.02 -16.35
N ILE A 407 -11.59 -0.52 -15.72
CA ILE A 407 -10.41 0.24 -15.26
C ILE A 407 -9.17 -0.03 -16.12
N ARG A 408 -9.28 -0.81 -17.20
CA ARG A 408 -8.16 -1.23 -18.05
C ARG A 408 -7.65 -0.14 -18.99
N GLU A 409 -8.32 1.01 -19.05
CA GLU A 409 -7.97 2.15 -19.91
C GLU A 409 -7.46 3.38 -19.12
N ILE A 410 -7.08 3.19 -17.86
CA ILE A 410 -6.62 4.27 -16.99
C ILE A 410 -5.12 4.50 -17.18
N ASP A 411 -4.73 5.65 -17.75
CA ASP A 411 -3.34 6.15 -17.77
C ASP A 411 -3.15 7.29 -16.76
N GLU A 412 -2.94 6.91 -15.49
CA GLU A 412 -2.68 7.84 -14.38
C GLU A 412 -1.20 8.04 -14.07
N VAL A 413 -0.27 7.59 -14.94
CA VAL A 413 1.15 7.78 -14.65
C VAL A 413 1.50 9.25 -14.74
N MET A 414 1.94 9.82 -13.61
CA MET A 414 2.51 11.16 -13.55
C MET A 414 3.84 11.14 -14.32
N THR A 415 3.82 11.63 -15.57
CA THR A 415 5.03 11.81 -16.37
C THR A 415 5.82 13.02 -15.89
N ARG A 416 7.10 13.08 -16.28
CA ARG A 416 7.95 14.24 -16.00
C ARG A 416 7.31 15.55 -16.50
N ASP A 417 6.79 15.56 -17.72
CA ASP A 417 6.21 16.76 -18.33
C ASP A 417 4.90 17.17 -17.67
N LYS A 418 4.04 16.19 -17.32
CA LYS A 418 2.84 16.43 -16.49
C LYS A 418 3.25 17.06 -15.15
N ALA A 419 4.27 16.49 -14.47
CA ALA A 419 4.75 17.00 -13.19
C ALA A 419 5.30 18.44 -13.30
N ILE A 420 6.05 18.75 -14.35
CA ILE A 420 6.57 20.11 -14.57
C ILE A 420 5.43 21.12 -14.75
N ASN A 421 4.42 20.78 -15.55
CA ASN A 421 3.27 21.66 -15.78
C ASN A 421 2.41 21.86 -14.53
N THR A 422 2.24 20.82 -13.70
CA THR A 422 1.47 20.90 -12.46
C THR A 422 2.21 21.64 -11.35
N LEU A 423 3.51 21.37 -11.17
CA LEU A 423 4.29 21.89 -10.04
C LEU A 423 4.92 23.26 -10.32
N PHE A 424 5.08 23.62 -11.60
CA PHE A 424 5.65 24.89 -12.04
C PHE A 424 4.82 25.52 -13.17
N PRO A 425 3.54 25.83 -12.92
CA PRO A 425 2.64 26.38 -13.94
C PRO A 425 3.11 27.77 -14.43
N ASP A 426 3.66 28.59 -13.53
CA ASP A 426 4.06 29.98 -13.79
C ASP A 426 5.56 30.13 -14.11
N ARG A 427 6.23 29.06 -14.54
CA ARG A 427 7.66 29.11 -14.84
C ARG A 427 7.94 30.02 -16.05
N PRO A 428 8.98 30.87 -16.01
CA PRO A 428 9.41 31.66 -17.16
C PRO A 428 9.84 30.81 -18.36
N ASP A 429 9.55 31.31 -19.57
CA ASP A 429 10.06 30.79 -20.84
C ASP A 429 10.74 31.93 -21.63
N PRO A 430 12.08 31.89 -21.85
CA PRO A 430 12.99 30.82 -21.46
C PRO A 430 13.25 30.75 -19.94
N PRO A 431 13.70 29.58 -19.42
CA PRO A 431 14.07 29.43 -18.02
C PRO A 431 15.10 30.45 -17.55
N LEU A 432 14.91 30.96 -16.32
CA LEU A 432 15.90 31.83 -15.68
C LEU A 432 17.10 31.00 -15.22
N PRO A 433 18.33 31.53 -15.33
CA PRO A 433 19.51 30.84 -14.80
C PRO A 433 19.42 30.71 -13.27
N SER A 434 19.96 29.61 -12.74
CA SER A 434 20.12 29.43 -11.30
C SER A 434 21.08 30.45 -10.71
N THR A 435 20.81 30.89 -9.48
CA THR A 435 21.75 31.72 -8.70
C THR A 435 22.98 30.90 -8.30
N PHE A 436 22.85 29.57 -8.27
CA PHE A 436 23.89 28.63 -7.86
C PHE A 436 24.31 27.73 -9.02
N ASN A 437 25.62 27.53 -9.16
CA ASN A 437 26.15 26.43 -9.95
C ASN A 437 25.94 25.10 -9.19
N THR A 438 25.79 23.99 -9.92
CA THR A 438 25.52 22.67 -9.35
C THR A 438 26.54 22.25 -8.30
N ASP A 439 27.83 22.56 -8.50
CA ASP A 439 28.90 22.27 -7.53
C ASP A 439 28.72 22.99 -6.19
N GLN A 440 28.06 24.16 -6.19
CA GLN A 440 27.78 24.88 -4.94
C GLN A 440 26.67 24.22 -4.13
N LEU A 441 25.80 23.45 -4.80
CA LEU A 441 24.67 22.75 -4.20
C LEU A 441 25.07 21.39 -3.61
N VAL A 442 26.19 20.81 -4.05
CA VAL A 442 26.81 19.61 -3.46
C VAL A 442 27.11 19.84 -1.97
N GLY A 443 26.76 18.88 -1.13
CA GLY A 443 26.92 18.99 0.31
C GLY A 443 25.88 18.23 1.09
N SER A 444 25.98 18.31 2.41
CA SER A 444 25.05 17.64 3.33
C SER A 444 23.96 18.60 3.79
N TYR A 445 22.73 18.12 3.77
CA TYR A 445 21.55 18.83 4.23
C TYR A 445 20.77 17.95 5.20
N TYR A 446 20.09 18.56 6.16
CA TYR A 446 19.46 17.84 7.25
C TYR A 446 18.15 18.49 7.67
N ASN A 447 17.15 17.64 7.93
CA ASN A 447 15.89 17.99 8.57
C ASN A 447 15.70 17.08 9.78
N GLU A 448 15.27 17.62 10.92
CA GLU A 448 15.16 16.83 12.17
C GLU A 448 14.13 15.69 12.06
N GLY A 449 13.04 15.92 11.33
CA GLY A 449 11.98 14.93 11.11
C GLY A 449 12.33 13.91 10.03
N TRP A 450 12.92 14.37 8.93
CA TRP A 450 13.20 13.55 7.76
C TRP A 450 14.62 12.97 7.74
N GLY A 451 15.53 13.41 8.60
CA GLY A 451 16.94 13.01 8.60
C GLY A 451 17.78 13.70 7.49
N GLY A 452 18.99 13.18 7.27
CA GLY A 452 19.97 13.76 6.36
C GLY A 452 19.81 13.33 4.89
N VAL A 453 20.40 14.14 4.00
CA VAL A 453 20.68 13.82 2.59
C VAL A 453 21.98 14.50 2.20
N THR A 454 22.86 13.79 1.49
CA THR A 454 24.09 14.36 0.93
C THR A 454 23.98 14.37 -0.57
N PHE A 455 23.97 15.56 -1.17
CA PHE A 455 23.89 15.72 -2.60
C PHE A 455 25.26 15.64 -3.24
N THR A 456 25.35 14.88 -4.33
CA THR A 456 26.50 14.80 -5.24
C THR A 456 26.04 15.05 -6.67
N THR A 457 26.98 15.32 -7.57
CA THR A 457 26.71 15.39 -9.01
C THR A 457 26.68 14.01 -9.64
N ALA A 458 25.85 13.83 -10.66
CA ALA A 458 25.86 12.67 -11.55
C ALA A 458 25.53 13.12 -12.98
N ASN A 459 25.89 12.28 -13.96
CA ASN A 459 25.46 12.50 -15.34
C ASN A 459 23.98 12.14 -15.47
N ASP A 460 23.21 12.99 -16.15
CA ASP A 460 21.86 12.67 -16.59
C ASP A 460 21.96 11.53 -17.60
N GLY A 461 21.59 10.31 -17.22
CA GLY A 461 21.75 9.11 -18.07
C GLY A 461 21.05 9.18 -19.43
N HIS A 462 20.21 10.20 -19.65
CA HIS A 462 19.53 10.50 -20.91
C HIS A 462 20.22 11.58 -21.76
N ASP A 463 21.02 12.47 -21.14
CA ASP A 463 21.75 13.54 -21.82
C ASP A 463 23.13 13.70 -21.19
N SER A 464 24.14 13.13 -21.86
CA SER A 464 25.54 13.11 -21.40
C SER A 464 26.17 14.49 -21.16
N GLY A 465 25.53 15.58 -21.61
CA GLY A 465 25.98 16.96 -21.38
C GLY A 465 25.37 17.61 -20.13
N LYS A 466 24.42 16.97 -19.45
CA LYS A 466 23.64 17.57 -18.36
C LYS A 466 23.99 16.94 -17.01
N THR A 467 24.45 17.78 -16.08
CA THR A 467 24.74 17.37 -14.70
C THR A 467 23.49 17.50 -13.83
N ILE A 468 23.09 16.40 -13.19
CA ILE A 468 22.01 16.35 -12.19
C ILE A 468 22.57 16.26 -10.78
N LEU A 469 21.75 16.61 -9.78
CA LEU A 469 22.06 16.33 -8.38
C LEU A 469 21.36 15.05 -7.93
N ILE A 470 22.08 14.19 -7.23
CA ILE A 470 21.54 12.98 -6.62
C ILE A 470 21.80 12.97 -5.12
N GLY A 471 20.83 12.51 -4.35
CA GLY A 471 20.89 12.42 -2.89
C GLY A 471 20.28 11.12 -2.39
N PRO A 472 21.06 10.04 -2.25
CA PRO A 472 20.58 8.76 -1.72
C PRO A 472 20.09 8.87 -0.27
N ARG A 473 19.03 8.14 0.08
CA ARG A 473 18.39 8.14 1.40
C ARG A 473 18.28 6.71 1.97
N PRO A 474 19.41 6.02 2.24
CA PRO A 474 19.41 4.59 2.62
C PRO A 474 18.83 4.30 4.01
N HIS A 475 18.69 5.35 4.84
CA HIS A 475 18.13 5.28 6.18
C HIS A 475 16.62 5.48 6.22
N ALA A 476 16.00 5.88 5.10
CA ALA A 476 14.55 5.88 4.98
C ALA A 476 14.02 4.44 4.94
N THR A 477 12.84 4.24 5.51
CA THR A 477 12.11 2.97 5.50
C THR A 477 11.76 2.58 4.08
N LEU A 478 11.14 3.50 3.34
CA LEU A 478 11.03 3.42 1.89
C LEU A 478 12.34 3.94 1.30
N ARG A 479 13.30 3.06 1.01
CA ARG A 479 14.60 3.47 0.49
C ARG A 479 14.43 4.16 -0.86
N HIS A 480 15.01 5.34 -1.02
CA HIS A 480 14.90 6.13 -2.24
C HIS A 480 16.12 7.01 -2.47
N THR A 481 16.22 7.58 -3.66
CA THR A 481 17.19 8.61 -4.04
C THR A 481 16.43 9.82 -4.54
N PHE A 482 16.79 11.01 -4.04
CA PHE A 482 16.36 12.26 -4.65
C PHE A 482 17.20 12.54 -5.89
N VAL A 483 16.54 12.73 -7.03
CA VAL A 483 17.16 13.11 -8.30
C VAL A 483 16.60 14.48 -8.68
N LEU A 484 17.47 15.49 -8.74
CA LEU A 484 17.05 16.87 -8.99
C LEU A 484 17.48 17.33 -10.38
N GLU A 485 16.54 17.97 -11.04
CA GLU A 485 16.72 18.60 -12.34
C GLU A 485 16.37 20.09 -12.24
N HIS A 486 17.23 20.96 -12.78
CA HIS A 486 16.99 22.40 -12.77
C HIS A 486 15.79 22.76 -13.67
N ILE A 487 14.89 23.61 -13.16
CA ILE A 487 13.72 24.07 -13.90
C ILE A 487 13.83 25.54 -14.27
N SER A 488 13.96 26.44 -13.30
CA SER A 488 14.09 27.88 -13.54
C SER A 488 14.46 28.61 -12.26
N GLY A 489 15.38 29.58 -12.34
CA GLY A 489 15.88 30.29 -11.16
C GLY A 489 16.43 29.31 -10.14
N ASN A 490 16.00 29.40 -8.88
CA ASN A 490 16.43 28.47 -7.83
C ASN A 490 15.47 27.27 -7.64
N TYR A 491 14.57 27.03 -8.59
CA TYR A 491 13.59 25.94 -8.54
C TYR A 491 14.06 24.72 -9.34
N TRP A 492 13.83 23.55 -8.75
CA TRP A 492 14.28 22.25 -9.23
C TRP A 492 13.12 21.25 -9.14
N LEU A 493 12.97 20.42 -10.17
CA LEU A 493 12.10 19.25 -10.10
C LEU A 493 12.87 18.16 -9.37
N MET A 494 12.35 17.70 -8.24
CA MET A 494 12.92 16.56 -7.52
C MET A 494 12.08 15.31 -7.78
N LYS A 495 12.67 14.28 -8.37
CA LYS A 495 12.10 12.94 -8.43
C LYS A 495 12.65 12.11 -7.26
N ALA A 496 11.79 11.65 -6.37
CA ALA A 496 12.13 10.58 -5.44
C ALA A 496 12.02 9.25 -6.19
N VAL A 497 13.12 8.53 -6.35
CA VAL A 497 13.17 7.22 -7.02
C VAL A 497 13.39 6.15 -5.98
N THR A 498 12.43 5.23 -5.82
CA THR A 498 12.56 4.11 -4.86
C THR A 498 13.70 3.18 -5.28
N GLU A 499 14.49 2.73 -4.31
CA GLU A 499 15.55 1.74 -4.53
C GLU A 499 14.94 0.43 -5.08
N GLY A 500 15.68 -0.25 -5.97
CA GLY A 500 15.16 -1.43 -6.68
C GLY A 500 14.22 -1.10 -7.86
N GLY A 501 14.04 0.18 -8.20
CA GLY A 501 13.28 0.61 -9.38
C GLY A 501 11.76 0.59 -9.20
N SER A 502 11.28 0.33 -7.99
CA SER A 502 9.84 0.24 -7.73
C SER A 502 9.11 1.58 -7.95
N PRO A 503 8.01 1.61 -8.73
CA PRO A 503 7.18 2.80 -8.86
C PRO A 503 6.36 3.11 -7.60
N TYR A 504 6.33 2.23 -6.57
CA TYR A 504 5.41 2.33 -5.41
C TYR A 504 5.36 3.73 -4.79
N THR A 505 6.53 4.33 -4.57
CA THR A 505 6.66 5.69 -4.03
C THR A 505 7.47 6.59 -4.95
N SER A 506 7.53 6.28 -6.25
CA SER A 506 8.18 7.19 -7.18
C SER A 506 7.30 8.42 -7.40
N ARG A 507 7.78 9.59 -6.97
CA ARG A 507 7.00 10.84 -6.98
C ARG A 507 7.87 12.03 -7.36
N PHE A 508 7.22 13.03 -7.96
CA PHE A 508 7.83 14.31 -8.31
C PHE A 508 7.43 15.38 -7.30
N PHE A 509 8.34 16.30 -7.02
CA PHE A 509 8.16 17.37 -6.06
C PHE A 509 8.82 18.65 -6.55
N ALA A 510 8.32 19.79 -6.10
CA ALA A 510 8.99 21.05 -6.30
C ALA A 510 10.03 21.27 -5.20
N ALA A 511 11.28 21.51 -5.58
CA ALA A 511 12.35 21.86 -4.67
C ALA A 511 12.85 23.28 -4.96
N ARG A 512 13.31 23.99 -3.93
CA ARG A 512 13.92 25.32 -4.04
C ARG A 512 15.18 25.40 -3.18
N PHE A 513 16.29 25.81 -3.76
CA PHE A 513 17.48 26.14 -2.97
C PHE A 513 17.45 27.59 -2.51
N VAL A 514 17.73 27.82 -1.23
CA VAL A 514 17.65 29.12 -0.57
C VAL A 514 19.06 29.67 -0.32
N ALA A 515 19.28 30.93 -0.68
CA ALA A 515 20.53 31.64 -0.42
C ALA A 515 20.59 32.14 1.02
N GLY A 516 21.75 31.98 1.66
CA GLY A 516 22.07 32.68 2.89
C GLY A 516 22.49 34.13 2.65
N VAL A 517 22.67 34.89 3.73
CA VAL A 517 23.16 36.28 3.70
C VAL A 517 24.53 36.44 3.03
N ASN A 518 25.31 35.36 2.91
CA ASN A 518 26.60 35.32 2.25
C ASN A 518 26.53 34.95 0.75
N GLY A 519 25.32 34.84 0.19
CA GLY A 519 25.09 34.43 -1.20
C GLY A 519 25.34 32.95 -1.49
N LYS A 520 25.64 32.13 -0.46
CA LYS A 520 25.84 30.68 -0.61
C LYS A 520 24.55 29.91 -0.32
N PRO A 521 24.36 28.70 -0.87
CA PRO A 521 23.22 27.85 -0.53
C PRO A 521 23.21 27.53 0.96
N MET A 522 22.09 27.80 1.63
CA MET A 522 21.88 27.62 3.07
C MET A 522 20.85 26.51 3.38
N ALA A 523 19.87 26.30 2.50
CA ALA A 523 18.85 25.29 2.69
C ALA A 523 18.28 24.82 1.35
N MET A 524 17.61 23.67 1.37
CA MET A 524 16.71 23.19 0.34
C MET A 524 15.31 23.07 0.93
N GLU A 525 14.35 23.77 0.35
CA GLU A 525 12.93 23.60 0.64
C GLU A 525 12.35 22.58 -0.33
N LEU A 526 11.64 21.59 0.19
CA LEU A 526 10.91 20.60 -0.59
C LEU A 526 9.42 20.81 -0.37
N ASN A 527 8.72 21.30 -1.39
CA ASN A 527 7.27 21.37 -1.38
C ASN A 527 6.70 20.01 -1.78
N THR A 528 6.00 19.39 -0.83
CA THR A 528 5.46 18.04 -1.00
C THR A 528 4.04 18.02 -1.58
N ALA A 529 3.41 19.19 -1.75
CA ALA A 529 2.10 19.32 -2.36
C ALA A 529 2.11 18.81 -3.81
N GLN A 530 1.00 18.19 -4.23
CA GLN A 530 0.81 17.62 -5.57
C GLN A 530 -0.31 18.36 -6.32
N GLY A 531 -0.20 19.69 -6.41
CA GLY A 531 -1.26 20.57 -6.91
C GLY A 531 -2.07 21.21 -5.77
N SER A 532 -3.13 21.97 -6.12
CA SER A 532 -3.95 22.71 -5.15
C SER A 532 -4.71 21.82 -4.17
N ASP A 533 -5.11 20.63 -4.61
CA ASP A 533 -6.08 19.78 -3.91
C ASP A 533 -5.39 18.71 -3.04
N ASN A 534 -4.06 18.68 -3.05
CA ASN A 534 -3.26 17.78 -2.24
C ASN A 534 -2.13 18.57 -1.55
N PRO A 535 -2.34 19.02 -0.29
CA PRO A 535 -1.36 19.83 0.43
C PRO A 535 -0.09 19.05 0.81
N GLY A 536 -0.07 17.73 0.59
CA GLY A 536 1.06 16.86 0.93
C GLY A 536 1.38 16.87 2.42
N ASP A 537 2.67 17.00 2.71
CA ASP A 537 3.31 17.05 4.02
C ASP A 537 3.79 18.47 4.38
N GLY A 538 3.34 19.49 3.64
CA GLY A 538 3.81 20.87 3.75
C GLY A 538 5.20 21.09 3.12
N ILE A 539 5.84 22.20 3.47
CA ILE A 539 7.21 22.51 3.03
C ILE A 539 8.21 21.90 4.02
N VAL A 540 9.01 20.95 3.55
CA VAL A 540 10.07 20.32 4.33
C VAL A 540 11.37 21.05 4.06
N VAL A 541 11.95 21.65 5.10
CA VAL A 541 13.20 22.42 4.98
C VAL A 541 14.38 21.55 5.42
N PHE A 542 15.32 21.31 4.51
CA PHE A 542 16.60 20.71 4.80
C PHE A 542 17.67 21.80 4.90
N THR A 543 18.20 22.04 6.10
CA THR A 543 19.26 23.02 6.35
C THR A 543 20.61 22.42 5.96
N ARG A 544 21.46 23.20 5.28
CA ARG A 544 22.82 22.77 4.93
C ARG A 544 23.68 22.63 6.19
N THR A 545 24.36 21.50 6.33
CA THR A 545 25.20 21.16 7.49
C THR A 545 26.66 20.87 7.12
N GLY A 546 26.97 20.65 5.84
CA GLY A 546 28.32 20.33 5.36
C GLY A 546 28.53 20.62 3.89
#